data_AF-A0A395H9T4-F1
#
_entry.id   AF-A0A395H9T4-F1
#
_cell.length_a   1.000
_cell.length_b   1.000
_cell.length_c   1.000
_cell.angle_alpha   90.00
_cell.angle_beta   90.00
_cell.angle_gamma   90.00
#
_symmetry.space_group_name_H-M   'P 1'
#
loop_
_entity.id
_entity.type
_entity.pdbx_description
1 polymer ?
#
loop_
_entity_poly.entity_id
_entity_poly.type
_entity_poly.pdbx_seq_one_letter_code
_entity_poly.pdbx_strand_id
1 'polypeptide(L)'
;MAANYWASTQRRHWLFSREKLAEIRENFRERDKVAHTQFPLPDQRLLNIYFSQRKRSELCPPLTMPTELIKLGKRMSTRQQALATAQVYVKRFYTKNEIRHTNPYLVVTTAFYLACKMEECPQHIRFVVGEARGLWPEFIAPDVSKLGECEFSLISEMNSQLIVHHPYRTLSELQPELSLTSDEVALAWSVINDHYLTDLPLLYPPHVIAVMAIIVAVVFKPSQTSFHGSAAPLASAMRDGGMNILAALGDKNGNGPPPRIQRLIAWLAESEVDIKAVIECTQELVSLYEVWEQYSEKHCKELLGRMVKSKNLDK
;
A
#
# COMPACT_ATOMS: atom_id res chain seq x y z
N MET A 1 -1.99 2.98 24.81
CA MET A 1 -1.33 3.78 23.75
C MET A 1 -1.82 3.43 22.33
N ALA A 2 -2.13 2.16 22.02
CA ALA A 2 -2.62 1.69 20.69
C ALA A 2 -4.07 2.12 20.30
N ALA A 3 -4.75 2.92 21.12
CA ALA A 3 -6.16 3.27 20.91
C ALA A 3 -6.39 4.70 20.41
N ASN A 4 -5.47 5.63 20.66
CA ASN A 4 -5.70 7.05 20.35
C ASN A 4 -4.78 7.54 19.23
N TYR A 5 -5.29 7.52 18.00
CA TYR A 5 -4.62 8.06 16.83
C TYR A 5 -4.24 9.55 16.99
N TRP A 6 -5.08 10.35 17.66
CA TRP A 6 -4.92 11.80 17.74
C TRP A 6 -3.71 12.25 18.57
N ALA A 7 -3.30 11.43 19.53
CA ALA A 7 -2.09 11.63 20.34
C ALA A 7 -0.88 10.81 19.84
N SER A 8 -1.05 10.04 18.77
CA SER A 8 -0.03 9.12 18.27
C SER A 8 1.17 9.84 17.64
N THR A 9 2.32 9.17 17.65
CA THR A 9 3.52 9.61 16.94
C THR A 9 3.30 9.65 15.43
N GLN A 10 2.45 8.76 14.90
CA GLN A 10 2.08 8.73 13.49
C GLN A 10 1.48 10.05 13.02
N ARG A 11 0.46 10.56 13.74
CA ARG A 11 -0.15 11.85 13.39
C ARG A 11 0.84 13.01 13.49
N ARG A 12 1.69 13.01 14.53
CA ARG A 12 2.58 14.14 14.83
C ARG A 12 3.79 14.25 13.90
N HIS A 13 4.35 13.12 13.46
CA HIS A 13 5.65 13.11 12.77
C HIS A 13 5.65 12.42 11.40
N TRP A 14 4.63 11.60 11.09
CA TRP A 14 4.60 10.77 9.87
C TRP A 14 3.46 11.11 8.92
N LEU A 15 2.78 12.24 9.14
CA LEU A 15 1.90 12.85 8.15
C LEU A 15 2.64 13.97 7.43
N PHE A 16 2.63 13.90 6.10
CA PHE A 16 3.26 14.86 5.23
C PHE A 16 2.23 15.52 4.32
N SER A 17 2.49 16.74 3.88
CA SER A 17 1.77 17.30 2.74
C SER A 17 2.31 16.71 1.44
N ARG A 18 1.48 16.69 0.39
CA ARG A 18 1.88 16.26 -0.96
C ARG A 18 3.09 17.05 -1.46
N GLU A 19 3.09 18.36 -1.22
CA GLU A 19 4.19 19.28 -1.58
C GLU A 19 5.49 18.88 -0.90
N LYS A 20 5.45 18.61 0.42
CA LYS A 20 6.65 18.23 1.17
C LYS A 20 7.24 16.91 0.70
N LEU A 21 6.39 15.91 0.36
CA LEU A 21 6.89 14.66 -0.22
C LEU A 21 7.49 14.87 -1.62
N ALA A 22 6.90 15.74 -2.43
CA ALA A 22 7.44 16.10 -3.74
C ALA A 22 8.80 16.80 -3.61
N GLU A 23 8.92 17.74 -2.68
CA GLU A 23 10.16 18.46 -2.37
C GLU A 23 11.26 17.49 -1.88
N ILE A 24 10.95 16.56 -0.98
CA ILE A 24 11.89 15.53 -0.53
C ILE A 24 12.43 14.71 -1.72
N ARG A 25 11.54 14.31 -2.64
CA ARG A 25 11.90 13.54 -3.84
C ARG A 25 12.74 14.35 -4.83
N GLU A 26 12.43 15.64 -4.98
CA GLU A 26 13.19 16.55 -5.80
C GLU A 26 14.59 16.80 -5.21
N ASN A 27 14.69 17.00 -3.90
CA ASN A 27 15.95 17.12 -3.19
C ASN A 27 16.85 15.89 -3.39
N PHE A 28 16.30 14.67 -3.38
CA PHE A 28 17.07 13.46 -3.72
C PHE A 28 17.54 13.47 -5.17
N ARG A 29 16.67 13.86 -6.11
CA ARG A 29 17.03 14.03 -7.54
C ARG A 29 18.16 15.01 -7.74
N GLU A 30 18.13 16.12 -7.03
CA GLU A 30 19.15 17.17 -7.17
C GLU A 30 20.49 16.79 -6.55
N ARG A 31 20.46 16.09 -5.41
CA ARG A 31 21.68 15.65 -4.71
C ARG A 31 22.45 14.59 -5.49
N ASP A 32 21.76 13.64 -6.14
CA ASP A 32 22.40 12.59 -6.92
C ASP A 32 21.90 12.50 -8.37
N LYS A 33 22.05 13.60 -9.12
CA LYS A 33 21.71 13.66 -10.55
C LYS A 33 22.41 12.56 -11.38
N VAL A 34 23.59 12.14 -10.96
CA VAL A 34 24.39 11.12 -11.66
C VAL A 34 23.76 9.73 -11.51
N ALA A 35 23.40 9.31 -10.28
CA ALA A 35 22.72 8.03 -10.11
C ALA A 35 21.32 8.01 -10.74
N HIS A 36 20.62 9.14 -10.73
CA HIS A 36 19.29 9.25 -11.37
C HIS A 36 19.35 9.10 -12.89
N THR A 37 20.43 9.58 -13.52
CA THR A 37 20.65 9.43 -14.97
C THR A 37 21.18 8.04 -15.33
N GLN A 38 22.07 7.47 -14.51
CA GLN A 38 22.57 6.11 -14.72
C GLN A 38 21.54 5.01 -14.48
N PHE A 39 20.66 5.19 -13.49
CA PHE A 39 19.64 4.21 -13.10
C PHE A 39 18.24 4.84 -13.14
N PRO A 40 17.62 4.96 -14.33
CA PRO A 40 16.24 5.39 -14.46
C PRO A 40 15.33 4.30 -13.91
N LEU A 41 14.71 4.58 -12.76
CA LEU A 41 13.73 3.70 -12.14
C LEU A 41 12.32 4.10 -12.61
N PRO A 42 11.38 3.13 -12.72
CA PRO A 42 10.00 3.43 -13.04
C PRO A 42 9.34 4.22 -11.91
N ASP A 43 8.12 4.72 -12.17
CA ASP A 43 7.34 5.46 -11.19
C ASP A 43 7.26 4.72 -9.84
N GLN A 44 7.28 5.47 -8.74
CA GLN A 44 7.27 4.93 -7.38
C GLN A 44 6.06 4.02 -7.15
N ARG A 45 4.92 4.32 -7.79
CA ARG A 45 3.73 3.48 -7.75
C ARG A 45 3.98 2.11 -8.38
N LEU A 46 4.67 2.05 -9.53
CA LEU A 46 5.06 0.80 -10.19
C LEU A 46 6.07 0.00 -9.36
N LEU A 47 7.00 0.68 -8.68
CA LEU A 47 7.91 0.03 -7.73
C LEU A 47 7.17 -0.52 -6.51
N ASN A 48 6.24 0.25 -5.94
CA ASN A 48 5.43 -0.19 -4.82
C ASN A 48 4.54 -1.38 -5.22
N ILE A 49 4.00 -1.36 -6.45
CA ILE A 49 3.36 -2.52 -7.07
C ILE A 49 4.37 -3.68 -7.14
N TYR A 50 5.56 -3.51 -7.69
CA TYR A 50 6.55 -4.60 -7.74
C TYR A 50 6.86 -5.23 -6.38
N PHE A 51 7.12 -4.43 -5.34
CA PHE A 51 7.44 -4.94 -4.00
C PHE A 51 6.22 -5.54 -3.27
N SER A 52 5.00 -5.07 -3.56
CA SER A 52 3.79 -5.45 -2.84
C SER A 52 2.89 -6.42 -3.60
N GLN A 53 2.99 -6.51 -4.93
CA GLN A 53 1.94 -7.09 -5.76
C GLN A 53 1.99 -8.61 -5.80
N ARG A 54 1.03 -9.18 -5.08
CA ARG A 54 0.18 -10.33 -5.42
C ARG A 54 0.06 -10.61 -6.93
N LYS A 55 0.86 -11.54 -7.47
CA LYS A 55 0.50 -12.21 -8.73
C LYS A 55 -0.63 -13.20 -8.45
N ARG A 56 -1.85 -12.89 -8.89
CA ARG A 56 -2.85 -13.90 -9.29
C ARG A 56 -2.86 -13.85 -10.82
N SER A 57 -2.20 -14.83 -11.45
CA SER A 57 -2.33 -15.03 -12.90
C SER A 57 -3.77 -15.45 -13.19
N GLU A 58 -4.44 -14.77 -14.11
CA GLU A 58 -5.77 -15.17 -14.61
C GLU A 58 -5.69 -16.18 -15.76
N LEU A 59 -4.51 -16.68 -16.14
CA LEU A 59 -4.41 -17.69 -17.20
C LEU A 59 -3.12 -18.52 -17.07
N CYS A 60 -3.08 -19.53 -16.18
CA CYS A 60 -2.23 -20.73 -16.35
C CYS A 60 -2.45 -21.79 -15.23
N PRO A 61 -2.40 -23.12 -15.52
CA PRO A 61 -2.48 -24.23 -14.55
C PRO A 61 -1.22 -24.35 -13.66
N PRO A 62 -1.21 -25.24 -12.64
CA PRO A 62 -0.27 -25.21 -11.54
C PRO A 62 1.07 -25.73 -12.01
N LEU A 63 2.08 -24.87 -12.07
CA LEU A 63 3.49 -25.17 -11.83
C LEU A 63 4.27 -23.87 -12.08
N THR A 64 5.21 -23.61 -11.18
CA THR A 64 6.25 -22.57 -11.24
C THR A 64 5.94 -21.18 -10.63
N MET A 65 6.73 -20.89 -9.60
CA MET A 65 6.77 -19.80 -8.59
C MET A 65 7.78 -18.67 -9.03
N PRO A 66 8.10 -17.59 -8.24
CA PRO A 66 7.34 -16.78 -7.26
C PRO A 66 7.61 -15.22 -7.17
N THR A 67 6.57 -14.46 -6.77
CA THR A 67 6.46 -13.15 -6.03
C THR A 67 6.91 -13.12 -4.55
N GLU A 68 7.02 -11.93 -3.93
CA GLU A 68 7.92 -11.65 -2.80
C GLU A 68 7.34 -11.41 -1.38
N LEU A 69 6.83 -10.21 -1.02
CA LEU A 69 6.47 -9.88 0.37
C LEU A 69 5.26 -10.68 0.92
N ILE A 70 4.22 -10.87 0.09
CA ILE A 70 3.01 -11.62 0.46
C ILE A 70 3.28 -13.13 0.45
N LYS A 71 4.28 -13.63 -0.28
CA LYS A 71 4.68 -15.04 -0.15
C LYS A 71 5.36 -15.31 1.17
N LEU A 72 6.25 -14.40 1.58
CA LEU A 72 6.88 -14.48 2.87
C LEU A 72 5.81 -14.46 3.98
N GLY A 73 4.85 -13.53 3.92
CA GLY A 73 3.67 -13.54 4.80
C GLY A 73 2.79 -14.80 4.74
N LYS A 74 2.46 -15.33 3.55
CA LYS A 74 1.61 -16.53 3.41
C LYS A 74 2.31 -17.82 3.82
N ARG A 75 3.60 -17.99 3.50
CA ARG A 75 4.40 -19.14 3.93
C ARG A 75 4.63 -19.13 5.43
N MET A 76 4.65 -17.94 6.03
CA MET A 76 4.82 -17.74 7.46
C MET A 76 3.49 -17.59 8.21
N SER A 77 2.34 -17.75 7.53
CA SER A 77 0.99 -17.60 8.08
C SER A 77 0.78 -16.30 8.87
N THR A 78 1.39 -15.21 8.41
CA THR A 78 1.41 -13.93 9.13
C THR A 78 0.14 -13.12 8.88
N ARG A 79 -0.28 -12.35 9.88
CA ARG A 79 -1.49 -11.52 9.81
C ARG A 79 -1.32 -10.37 8.81
N GLN A 80 -2.42 -9.98 8.16
CA GLN A 80 -2.42 -8.86 7.20
C GLN A 80 -1.91 -7.54 7.80
N GLN A 81 -2.14 -7.33 9.10
CA GLN A 81 -1.63 -6.16 9.83
C GLN A 81 -0.10 -6.07 9.78
N ALA A 82 0.63 -7.17 10.00
CA ALA A 82 2.09 -7.18 9.92
C ALA A 82 2.62 -6.83 8.51
N LEU A 83 1.93 -7.27 7.46
CA LEU A 83 2.28 -6.90 6.09
C LEU A 83 2.05 -5.41 5.83
N ALA A 84 0.93 -4.86 6.31
CA ALA A 84 0.62 -3.44 6.20
C ALA A 84 1.65 -2.59 6.97
N THR A 85 2.04 -2.99 8.18
CA THR A 85 3.08 -2.30 8.97
C THR A 85 4.42 -2.32 8.26
N ALA A 86 4.81 -3.46 7.66
CA ALA A 86 6.03 -3.56 6.87
C ALA A 86 6.01 -2.60 5.66
N GLN A 87 4.90 -2.50 4.94
CA GLN A 87 4.76 -1.57 3.82
C GLN A 87 4.91 -0.10 4.26
N VAL A 88 4.36 0.25 5.42
CA VAL A 88 4.51 1.60 5.99
C VAL A 88 5.95 1.87 6.39
N TYR A 89 6.65 0.90 6.99
CA TYR A 89 8.07 1.06 7.34
C TYR A 89 8.95 1.30 6.12
N VAL A 90 8.74 0.54 5.04
CA VAL A 90 9.48 0.72 3.78
C VAL A 90 9.25 2.13 3.25
N LYS A 91 8.01 2.63 3.25
CA LYS A 91 7.71 4.00 2.82
C LYS A 91 8.38 5.04 3.70
N ARG A 92 8.29 4.90 5.02
CA ARG A 92 8.92 5.81 6.00
C ARG A 92 10.42 5.86 5.81
N PHE A 93 11.07 4.71 5.65
CA PHE A 93 12.51 4.62 5.40
C PHE A 93 12.92 5.37 4.13
N TYR A 94 12.19 5.17 3.02
CA TYR A 94 12.46 5.85 1.75
C TYR A 94 12.05 7.33 1.68
N THR A 95 11.45 7.89 2.75
CA THR A 95 11.32 9.35 2.86
C THR A 95 12.63 10.03 3.25
N LYS A 96 13.57 9.28 3.84
CA LYS A 96 14.84 9.82 4.34
C LYS A 96 16.07 9.22 3.66
N ASN A 97 15.94 8.00 3.14
CA ASN A 97 16.99 7.31 2.39
C ASN A 97 16.59 7.12 0.93
N GLU A 98 17.57 7.17 0.04
CA GLU A 98 17.34 6.96 -1.38
C GLU A 98 17.48 5.48 -1.77
N ILE A 99 16.50 4.98 -2.53
CA ILE A 99 16.47 3.58 -2.99
C ILE A 99 17.73 3.15 -3.78
N ARG A 100 18.40 4.10 -4.46
CA ARG A 100 19.58 3.84 -5.30
C ARG A 100 20.87 3.59 -4.51
N HIS A 101 20.88 3.82 -3.20
CA HIS A 101 22.04 3.57 -2.34
C HIS A 101 21.84 2.38 -1.39
N THR A 102 20.65 1.79 -1.41
CA THR A 102 20.27 0.72 -0.48
C THR A 102 19.85 -0.52 -1.25
N ASN A 103 20.04 -1.70 -0.68
CA ASN A 103 19.47 -2.92 -1.23
C ASN A 103 17.97 -3.00 -0.88
N PRO A 104 17.05 -2.83 -1.85
CA PRO A 104 15.63 -2.77 -1.53
C PRO A 104 15.06 -4.09 -1.02
N TYR A 105 15.64 -5.22 -1.47
CA TYR A 105 15.23 -6.56 -1.05
C TYR A 105 15.59 -6.82 0.41
N LEU A 106 16.77 -6.36 0.84
CA LEU A 106 17.16 -6.40 2.25
C LEU A 106 16.25 -5.51 3.11
N VAL A 107 16.03 -4.26 2.71
CA VAL A 107 15.16 -3.31 3.43
C VAL A 107 13.75 -3.87 3.59
N VAL A 108 13.18 -4.43 2.52
CA VAL A 108 11.84 -5.03 2.53
C VAL A 108 11.76 -6.24 3.48
N THR A 109 12.79 -7.10 3.45
CA THR A 109 12.87 -8.28 4.34
C THR A 109 13.00 -7.86 5.81
N THR A 110 13.87 -6.90 6.08
CA THR A 110 14.07 -6.33 7.42
C THR A 110 12.82 -5.64 7.94
N ALA A 111 12.13 -4.85 7.10
CA ALA A 111 10.88 -4.19 7.46
C ALA A 111 9.80 -5.20 7.83
N PHE A 112 9.69 -6.31 7.09
CA PHE A 112 8.79 -7.41 7.43
C PHE A 112 9.16 -8.07 8.77
N TYR A 113 10.45 -8.36 8.99
CA TYR A 113 10.93 -8.93 10.24
C TYR A 113 10.61 -8.04 11.45
N LEU A 114 10.89 -6.74 11.35
CA LEU A 114 10.60 -5.78 12.39
C LEU A 114 9.10 -5.62 12.63
N ALA A 115 8.29 -5.57 11.56
CA ALA A 115 6.84 -5.49 11.68
C ALA A 115 6.25 -6.71 12.39
N CYS A 116 6.75 -7.92 12.10
CA CYS A 116 6.35 -9.13 12.81
C CYS A 116 6.60 -9.05 14.31
N LYS A 117 7.75 -8.47 14.72
CA LYS A 117 8.06 -8.24 16.14
C LYS A 117 7.11 -7.23 16.79
N MET A 118 6.78 -6.16 16.07
CA MET A 118 5.95 -5.06 16.60
C MET A 118 4.45 -5.40 16.64
N GLU A 119 3.97 -6.26 15.74
CA GLU A 119 2.58 -6.73 15.69
C GLU A 119 2.36 -8.03 16.52
N GLU A 120 3.26 -8.32 17.47
CA GLU A 120 3.16 -9.48 18.38
C GLU A 120 3.04 -10.83 17.64
N CYS A 121 3.69 -10.96 16.48
CA CYS A 121 3.82 -12.20 15.72
C CYS A 121 5.28 -12.49 15.33
N PRO A 122 6.21 -12.52 16.30
CA PRO A 122 7.65 -12.56 16.03
C PRO A 122 8.06 -13.82 15.29
N GLN A 123 9.02 -13.67 14.39
CA GLN A 123 9.52 -14.73 13.52
C GLN A 123 11.01 -14.91 13.76
N HIS A 124 11.51 -16.15 13.71
CA HIS A 124 12.93 -16.38 13.93
C HIS A 124 13.77 -15.84 12.77
N ILE A 125 14.82 -15.07 13.05
CA ILE A 125 15.58 -14.33 12.04
C ILE A 125 16.18 -15.22 10.95
N ARG A 126 16.70 -16.41 11.31
CA ARG A 126 17.22 -17.39 10.33
C ARG A 126 16.15 -17.89 9.37
N PHE A 127 14.91 -18.00 9.84
CA PHE A 127 13.80 -18.46 9.01
C PHE A 127 13.39 -17.38 8.02
N VAL A 128 13.34 -16.11 8.46
CA VAL A 128 13.09 -14.96 7.58
C VAL A 128 14.14 -14.85 6.47
N VAL A 129 15.44 -14.94 6.84
CA VAL A 129 16.53 -14.92 5.85
C VAL A 129 16.43 -16.11 4.89
N GLY A 130 16.11 -17.30 5.41
CA GLY A 130 15.92 -18.51 4.61
C GLY A 130 14.82 -18.37 3.56
N GLU A 131 13.64 -17.89 3.96
CA GLU A 131 12.52 -17.65 3.04
C GLU A 131 12.84 -16.53 2.04
N ALA A 132 13.44 -15.43 2.51
CA ALA A 132 13.81 -14.31 1.63
C ALA A 132 14.83 -14.74 0.57
N ARG A 133 15.83 -15.56 0.93
CA ARG A 133 16.78 -16.15 -0.02
C ARG A 133 16.11 -17.17 -0.95
N GLY A 134 15.11 -17.89 -0.47
CA GLY A 134 14.30 -18.80 -1.30
C GLY A 134 13.58 -18.07 -2.44
N LEU A 135 13.30 -16.78 -2.27
CA LEU A 135 12.68 -15.94 -3.29
C LEU A 135 13.71 -15.11 -4.09
N TRP A 136 14.71 -14.55 -3.41
CA TRP A 136 15.77 -13.71 -3.98
C TRP A 136 17.19 -14.23 -3.69
N PRO A 137 17.58 -15.39 -4.26
CA PRO A 137 18.87 -15.98 -3.96
C PRO A 137 20.05 -15.10 -4.42
N GLU A 138 19.84 -14.25 -5.44
CA GLU A 138 20.87 -13.37 -6.00
C GLU A 138 21.02 -12.03 -5.28
N PHE A 139 20.06 -11.63 -4.44
CA PHE A 139 20.01 -10.28 -3.85
C PHE A 139 20.09 -10.27 -2.33
N ILE A 140 20.01 -11.44 -1.69
CA ILE A 140 20.05 -11.56 -0.23
C ILE A 140 21.19 -12.49 0.17
N ALA A 141 22.16 -11.94 0.90
CA ALA A 141 23.24 -12.70 1.49
C ALA A 141 22.71 -13.66 2.58
N PRO A 142 23.36 -14.82 2.77
CA PRO A 142 22.99 -15.77 3.84
C PRO A 142 23.33 -15.26 5.25
N ASP A 143 24.08 -14.18 5.36
CA ASP A 143 24.51 -13.63 6.64
C ASP A 143 23.35 -12.91 7.35
N VAL A 144 22.99 -13.46 8.50
CA VAL A 144 21.96 -12.93 9.40
C VAL A 144 22.37 -11.58 10.00
N SER A 145 23.68 -11.34 10.12
CA SER A 145 24.23 -10.12 10.73
C SER A 145 23.81 -8.87 9.95
N LYS A 146 23.81 -8.95 8.61
CA LYS A 146 23.36 -7.85 7.74
C LYS A 146 21.89 -7.50 7.92
N LEU A 147 21.04 -8.49 8.18
CA LEU A 147 19.63 -8.22 8.49
C LEU A 147 19.55 -7.48 9.83
N GLY A 148 20.34 -7.87 10.84
CA GLY A 148 20.42 -7.17 12.12
C GLY A 148 20.95 -5.74 12.02
N GLU A 149 21.98 -5.49 11.22
CA GLU A 149 22.51 -4.14 10.95
C GLU A 149 21.49 -3.26 10.21
N CYS A 150 20.82 -3.84 9.21
CA CYS A 150 19.73 -3.17 8.50
C CYS A 150 18.56 -2.88 9.45
N GLU A 151 18.26 -3.79 10.39
CA GLU A 151 17.21 -3.59 11.38
C GLU A 151 17.51 -2.37 12.26
N PHE A 152 18.73 -2.30 12.80
CA PHE A 152 19.16 -1.17 13.60
C PHE A 152 19.05 0.15 12.82
N SER A 153 19.50 0.15 11.57
CA SER A 153 19.42 1.31 10.68
C SER A 153 17.98 1.74 10.43
N LEU A 154 17.07 0.78 10.21
CA LEU A 154 15.65 1.04 9.94
C LEU A 154 14.93 1.60 11.17
N ILE A 155 15.25 1.11 12.38
CA ILE A 155 14.71 1.65 13.64
C ILE A 155 15.22 3.07 13.87
N SER A 156 16.53 3.31 13.68
CA SER A 156 17.17 4.61 13.85
C SER A 156 16.54 5.65 12.91
N GLU A 157 16.37 5.31 11.63
CA GLU A 157 15.79 6.20 10.63
C GLU A 157 14.33 6.57 10.93
N MET A 158 13.57 5.64 11.52
CA MET A 158 12.20 5.89 11.96
C MET A 158 12.10 6.53 13.36
N ASN A 159 13.23 6.92 13.96
CA ASN A 159 13.31 7.50 15.30
C ASN A 159 12.59 6.64 16.35
N SER A 160 12.64 5.31 16.22
CA SER A 160 11.92 4.34 17.08
C SER A 160 10.39 4.52 17.12
N GLN A 161 9.79 5.14 16.11
CA GLN A 161 8.34 5.37 16.02
C GLN A 161 7.66 4.21 15.26
N LEU A 162 7.52 3.08 15.96
CA LEU A 162 7.18 1.79 15.34
C LEU A 162 5.67 1.48 15.33
N ILE A 163 4.88 2.08 16.21
CA ILE A 163 3.43 1.84 16.25
C ILE A 163 2.76 2.48 15.03
N VAL A 164 1.97 1.70 14.29
CA VAL A 164 1.19 2.14 13.13
C VAL A 164 -0.30 1.85 13.35
N HIS A 165 -1.14 2.84 13.03
CA HIS A 165 -2.59 2.73 13.02
C HIS A 165 -3.06 2.45 11.60
N HIS A 166 -3.85 1.39 11.43
CA HIS A 166 -4.35 0.93 10.14
C HIS A 166 -5.86 1.19 9.97
N PRO A 167 -6.34 1.43 8.74
CA PRO A 167 -7.75 1.65 8.41
C PRO A 167 -8.66 0.43 8.66
N TYR A 168 -8.11 -0.80 8.76
CA TYR A 168 -8.92 -2.01 8.94
C TYR A 168 -9.82 -1.96 10.18
N ARG A 169 -9.33 -1.36 11.28
CA ARG A 169 -10.11 -1.23 12.52
C ARG A 169 -11.35 -0.36 12.29
N THR A 170 -11.17 0.80 11.64
CA THR A 170 -12.27 1.72 11.33
C THR A 170 -13.29 1.09 10.38
N LEU A 171 -12.85 0.28 9.40
CA LEU A 171 -13.77 -0.47 8.55
C LEU A 171 -14.66 -1.43 9.36
N SER A 172 -14.07 -2.17 10.32
CA SER A 172 -14.83 -3.08 11.19
C SER A 172 -15.78 -2.35 12.14
N GLU A 173 -15.40 -1.17 12.63
CA GLU A 173 -16.25 -0.33 13.50
C GLU A 173 -17.44 0.27 12.74
N LEU A 174 -17.25 0.70 11.50
CA LEU A 174 -18.29 1.32 10.66
C LEU A 174 -19.20 0.30 9.96
N GLN A 175 -18.78 -0.97 9.84
CA GLN A 175 -19.56 -2.03 9.22
C GLN A 175 -20.99 -2.17 9.78
N PRO A 176 -21.20 -2.30 11.11
CA PRO A 176 -22.56 -2.43 11.67
C PRO A 176 -23.37 -1.13 11.53
N GLU A 177 -22.74 0.03 11.71
CA GLU A 177 -23.38 1.34 11.65
C GLU A 177 -23.96 1.63 10.26
N LEU A 178 -23.18 1.34 9.21
CA LEU A 178 -23.58 1.55 7.81
C LEU A 178 -24.34 0.36 7.21
N SER A 179 -24.54 -0.72 7.98
CA SER A 179 -25.20 -1.96 7.53
C SER A 179 -24.58 -2.53 6.24
N LEU A 180 -23.25 -2.54 6.16
CA LEU A 180 -22.53 -3.01 4.97
C LEU A 180 -22.69 -4.52 4.80
N THR A 181 -22.88 -4.96 3.57
CA THR A 181 -22.90 -6.40 3.22
C THR A 181 -21.50 -6.99 3.23
N SER A 182 -21.41 -8.32 3.38
CA SER A 182 -20.12 -9.04 3.36
C SER A 182 -19.30 -8.76 2.09
N ASP A 183 -19.95 -8.63 0.94
CA ASP A 183 -19.28 -8.34 -0.34
C ASP A 183 -18.70 -6.91 -0.37
N GLU A 184 -19.43 -5.94 0.18
CA GLU A 184 -18.97 -4.54 0.27
C GLU A 184 -17.80 -4.42 1.25
N VAL A 185 -17.85 -5.14 2.37
CA VAL A 185 -16.74 -5.20 3.33
C VAL A 185 -15.52 -5.86 2.71
N ALA A 186 -15.70 -6.96 1.95
CA ALA A 186 -14.61 -7.61 1.24
C ALA A 186 -13.99 -6.71 0.17
N LEU A 187 -14.81 -5.94 -0.55
CA LEU A 187 -14.36 -4.96 -1.54
C LEU A 187 -13.62 -3.79 -0.87
N ALA A 188 -14.18 -3.21 0.18
CA ALA A 188 -13.53 -2.14 0.95
C ALA A 188 -12.20 -2.63 1.55
N TRP A 189 -12.15 -3.87 2.05
CA TRP A 189 -10.91 -4.49 2.53
C TRP A 189 -9.88 -4.63 1.40
N SER A 190 -10.31 -5.01 0.19
CA SER A 190 -9.44 -5.06 -0.99
C SER A 190 -8.86 -3.68 -1.32
N VAL A 191 -9.71 -2.66 -1.38
CA VAL A 191 -9.31 -1.27 -1.64
C VAL A 191 -8.33 -0.76 -0.56
N ILE A 192 -8.57 -1.14 0.69
CA ILE A 192 -7.63 -0.87 1.78
C ILE A 192 -6.30 -1.62 1.58
N ASN A 193 -6.23 -2.78 0.95
CA ASN A 193 -4.92 -3.36 0.66
C ASN A 193 -4.20 -2.60 -0.45
N ASP A 194 -4.95 -2.13 -1.45
CA ASP A 194 -4.41 -1.42 -2.61
C ASP A 194 -3.90 -0.02 -2.27
N HIS A 195 -4.50 0.68 -1.28
CA HIS A 195 -4.03 2.03 -0.93
C HIS A 195 -2.57 2.05 -0.43
N TYR A 196 -2.06 0.94 0.14
CA TYR A 196 -0.64 0.84 0.54
C TYR A 196 0.32 0.86 -0.67
N LEU A 197 -0.18 0.72 -1.90
CA LEU A 197 0.62 0.88 -3.12
C LEU A 197 0.89 2.36 -3.43
N THR A 198 0.06 3.26 -2.91
CA THR A 198 0.18 4.72 -3.07
C THR A 198 0.91 5.38 -1.90
N ASP A 199 1.04 6.70 -1.93
CA ASP A 199 1.58 7.49 -0.81
C ASP A 199 0.51 7.84 0.25
N LEU A 200 -0.75 7.43 0.05
CA LEU A 200 -1.87 7.71 0.95
C LEU A 200 -1.60 7.40 2.43
N PRO A 201 -0.90 6.30 2.82
CA PRO A 201 -0.59 6.03 4.23
C PRO A 201 0.26 7.12 4.92
N LEU A 202 0.96 7.97 4.16
CA LEU A 202 1.78 9.07 4.66
C LEU A 202 1.09 10.44 4.54
N LEU A 203 -0.02 10.52 3.80
CA LEU A 203 -0.74 11.76 3.52
C LEU A 203 -1.98 11.91 4.42
N TYR A 204 -2.75 10.84 4.60
CA TYR A 204 -4.06 10.91 5.24
C TYR A 204 -4.19 9.99 6.46
N PRO A 205 -5.04 10.36 7.43
CA PRO A 205 -5.39 9.50 8.54
C PRO A 205 -6.07 8.18 8.11
N PRO A 206 -5.91 7.09 8.89
CA PRO A 206 -6.50 5.80 8.58
C PRO A 206 -8.04 5.82 8.52
N HIS A 207 -8.70 6.68 9.30
CA HIS A 207 -10.17 6.76 9.24
C HIS A 207 -10.67 7.35 7.93
N VAL A 208 -9.98 8.36 7.37
CA VAL A 208 -10.31 8.93 6.05
C VAL A 208 -10.14 7.89 4.95
N ILE A 209 -9.07 7.10 5.01
CA ILE A 209 -8.81 6.02 4.05
C ILE A 209 -9.88 4.93 4.13
N ALA A 210 -10.32 4.56 5.35
CA ALA A 210 -11.39 3.59 5.54
C ALA A 210 -12.72 4.09 4.96
N VAL A 211 -13.09 5.35 5.22
CA VAL A 211 -14.30 5.97 4.65
C VAL A 211 -14.23 6.02 3.12
N MET A 212 -13.08 6.40 2.55
CA MET A 212 -12.86 6.35 1.10
C MET A 212 -13.09 4.93 0.55
N ALA A 213 -12.54 3.91 1.19
CA ALA A 213 -12.70 2.52 0.75
C ALA A 213 -14.16 2.05 0.83
N ILE A 214 -14.91 2.46 1.85
CA ILE A 214 -16.35 2.16 1.98
C ILE A 214 -17.14 2.85 0.87
N ILE A 215 -16.88 4.14 0.60
CA ILE A 215 -17.54 4.88 -0.48
C ILE A 215 -17.26 4.20 -1.82
N VAL A 216 -16.01 3.82 -2.08
CA VAL A 216 -15.66 3.11 -3.31
C VAL A 216 -16.40 1.78 -3.40
N ALA A 217 -16.48 1.02 -2.30
CA ALA A 217 -17.16 -0.27 -2.29
C ALA A 217 -18.68 -0.18 -2.48
N VAL A 218 -19.33 0.83 -1.89
CA VAL A 218 -20.78 1.02 -1.96
C VAL A 218 -21.20 1.62 -3.30
N VAL A 219 -20.42 2.57 -3.84
CA VAL A 219 -20.77 3.30 -5.07
C VAL A 219 -20.43 2.50 -6.32
N PHE A 220 -19.28 1.82 -6.36
CA PHE A 220 -18.80 1.14 -7.57
C PHE A 220 -19.13 -0.36 -7.61
N LYS A 221 -20.17 -0.81 -6.90
CA LYS A 221 -20.64 -2.20 -6.98
C LYS A 221 -21.08 -2.51 -8.42
N PRO A 222 -20.39 -3.39 -9.17
CA PRO A 222 -20.89 -3.79 -10.48
C PRO A 222 -22.07 -4.74 -10.26
N SER A 223 -23.21 -4.45 -10.89
CA SER A 223 -24.32 -5.40 -10.99
C SER A 223 -23.84 -6.67 -11.70
N GLN A 224 -23.66 -7.75 -10.94
CA GLN A 224 -23.47 -9.13 -11.41
C GLN A 224 -22.21 -9.49 -12.23
N THR A 225 -21.04 -8.96 -11.89
CA THR A 225 -19.77 -9.63 -12.27
C THR A 225 -18.92 -9.85 -11.04
N SER A 226 -18.61 -11.13 -10.77
CA SER A 226 -17.83 -11.58 -9.63
C SER A 226 -16.53 -10.79 -9.54
N PHE A 227 -16.43 -9.94 -8.53
CA PHE A 227 -15.29 -9.08 -8.28
C PHE A 227 -14.09 -9.95 -7.86
N HIS A 228 -13.27 -10.36 -8.83
CA HIS A 228 -12.08 -11.19 -8.59
C HIS A 228 -10.79 -10.39 -8.41
N GLY A 229 -10.90 -9.09 -8.09
CA GLY A 229 -9.76 -8.26 -7.67
C GLY A 229 -8.76 -7.94 -8.77
N SER A 230 -9.26 -7.76 -10.01
CA SER A 230 -8.49 -7.21 -11.13
C SER A 230 -8.63 -5.68 -11.16
N ALA A 231 -7.53 -4.98 -11.47
CA ALA A 231 -7.50 -3.51 -11.59
C ALA A 231 -8.37 -3.00 -12.75
N ALA A 232 -8.50 -3.79 -13.83
CA ALA A 232 -9.23 -3.40 -15.04
C ALA A 232 -10.75 -3.18 -14.85
N PRO A 233 -11.54 -4.07 -14.21
CA PRO A 233 -12.96 -3.81 -13.98
C PRO A 233 -13.22 -2.71 -12.96
N LEU A 234 -12.34 -2.50 -11.97
CA LEU A 234 -12.47 -1.39 -11.02
C LEU A 234 -12.05 -0.05 -11.64
N ALA A 235 -10.99 -0.02 -12.45
CA ALA A 235 -10.61 1.15 -13.22
C ALA A 235 -11.72 1.55 -14.21
N SER A 236 -12.26 0.58 -14.94
CA SER A 236 -13.41 0.79 -15.84
C SER A 236 -14.65 1.24 -15.07
N ALA A 237 -14.98 0.60 -13.95
CA ALA A 237 -16.11 1.00 -13.11
C ALA A 237 -15.91 2.35 -12.44
N MET A 238 -14.68 2.76 -12.10
CA MET A 238 -14.38 4.08 -11.56
C MET A 238 -14.35 5.18 -12.64
N ARG A 239 -13.88 4.87 -13.86
CA ARG A 239 -13.96 5.78 -15.02
C ARG A 239 -15.42 6.02 -15.43
N ASP A 240 -16.24 4.97 -15.54
CA ASP A 240 -17.69 5.09 -15.82
C ASP A 240 -18.47 5.64 -14.62
N GLY A 241 -18.11 5.20 -13.41
CA GLY A 241 -18.78 5.57 -12.17
C GLY A 241 -18.50 7.00 -11.71
N GLY A 242 -17.40 7.62 -12.18
CA GLY A 242 -17.15 9.06 -11.98
C GLY A 242 -18.21 9.94 -12.65
N MET A 243 -18.72 9.51 -13.81
CA MET A 243 -19.88 10.13 -14.47
C MET A 243 -21.18 9.83 -13.68
N ASN A 244 -21.26 8.65 -13.08
CA ASN A 244 -22.41 8.19 -12.31
C ASN A 244 -22.52 8.84 -10.91
N ILE A 245 -21.44 9.34 -10.31
CA ILE A 245 -21.49 10.17 -9.09
C ILE A 245 -22.11 11.53 -9.40
N LEU A 246 -21.67 12.20 -10.48
CA LEU A 246 -22.26 13.46 -10.94
C LEU A 246 -23.69 13.28 -11.45
N ALA A 247 -24.00 12.15 -12.10
CA ALA A 247 -25.35 11.82 -12.52
C ALA A 247 -26.26 11.43 -11.34
N ALA A 248 -25.80 10.63 -10.37
CA ALA A 248 -26.59 10.27 -9.18
C ALA A 248 -26.79 11.44 -8.20
N LEU A 249 -25.89 12.42 -8.19
CA LEU A 249 -26.06 13.70 -7.49
C LEU A 249 -26.85 14.73 -8.31
N GLY A 250 -27.04 14.50 -9.61
CA GLY A 250 -27.67 15.41 -10.56
C GLY A 250 -28.98 14.92 -11.19
N ASP A 251 -29.46 13.72 -10.86
CA ASP A 251 -30.60 13.13 -11.57
C ASP A 251 -31.91 13.82 -11.18
N LYS A 252 -32.43 14.59 -12.14
CA LYS A 252 -33.75 15.22 -12.10
C LYS A 252 -34.88 14.24 -12.50
N ASN A 253 -34.57 12.97 -12.81
CA ASN A 253 -35.58 11.96 -13.13
C ASN A 253 -35.95 11.07 -11.94
N GLY A 254 -36.48 11.65 -10.85
CA GLY A 254 -37.48 11.05 -9.96
C GLY A 254 -37.18 9.75 -9.17
N ASN A 255 -36.18 8.96 -9.53
CA ASN A 255 -35.68 7.82 -8.77
C ASN A 255 -34.37 8.26 -8.12
N GLY A 256 -34.47 8.77 -6.89
CA GLY A 256 -33.30 9.13 -6.11
C GLY A 256 -32.30 7.98 -5.97
N PRO A 257 -31.07 8.26 -5.53
CA PRO A 257 -30.03 7.24 -5.37
C PRO A 257 -30.55 6.08 -4.51
N PRO A 258 -30.04 4.84 -4.70
CA PRO A 258 -30.44 3.69 -3.90
C PRO A 258 -30.47 4.04 -2.40
N PRO A 259 -31.43 3.52 -1.61
CA PRO A 259 -31.61 3.89 -0.19
C PRO A 259 -30.37 3.60 0.67
N ARG A 260 -29.43 2.79 0.18
CA ARG A 260 -28.11 2.55 0.78
C ARG A 260 -27.14 3.71 0.54
N ILE A 261 -27.08 4.24 -0.68
CA ILE A 261 -26.26 5.40 -1.03
C ILE A 261 -26.80 6.64 -0.31
N GLN A 262 -28.13 6.77 -0.20
CA GLN A 262 -28.76 7.84 0.61
C GLN A 262 -28.34 7.78 2.08
N ARG A 263 -28.31 6.59 2.69
CA ARG A 263 -27.83 6.41 4.06
C ARG A 263 -26.36 6.77 4.23
N LEU A 264 -25.51 6.37 3.29
CA LEU A 264 -24.11 6.74 3.32
C LEU A 264 -23.93 8.26 3.19
N ILE A 265 -24.68 8.91 2.30
CA ILE A 265 -24.66 10.38 2.13
C ILE A 265 -25.15 11.07 3.39
N ALA A 266 -26.25 10.60 4.00
CA ALA A 266 -26.76 11.14 5.25
C ALA A 266 -25.73 11.01 6.38
N TRP A 267 -25.12 9.83 6.52
CA TRP A 267 -24.04 9.61 7.49
C TRP A 267 -22.83 10.51 7.24
N LEU A 268 -22.40 10.65 5.98
CA LEU A 268 -21.30 11.56 5.62
C LEU A 268 -21.61 13.02 5.90
N ALA A 269 -22.87 13.45 5.73
CA ALA A 269 -23.32 14.80 6.00
C ALA A 269 -23.40 15.09 7.51
N GLU A 270 -23.73 14.09 8.32
CA GLU A 270 -23.74 14.17 9.79
C GLU A 270 -22.33 14.02 10.40
N SER A 271 -21.39 13.43 9.66
CA SER A 271 -20.02 13.17 10.10
C SER A 271 -19.10 14.37 9.90
N GLU A 272 -18.18 14.61 10.84
CA GLU A 272 -17.13 15.63 10.73
C GLU A 272 -15.93 15.19 9.86
N VAL A 273 -16.12 14.21 8.97
CA VAL A 273 -15.06 13.70 8.10
C VAL A 273 -14.77 14.69 6.97
N ASP A 274 -13.49 14.96 6.72
CA ASP A 274 -13.07 15.83 5.62
C ASP A 274 -13.33 15.18 4.25
N ILE A 275 -14.42 15.61 3.62
CA ILE A 275 -14.85 15.14 2.29
C ILE A 275 -13.81 15.46 1.21
N LYS A 276 -13.08 16.58 1.33
CA LYS A 276 -12.05 16.95 0.34
C LYS A 276 -10.91 15.92 0.37
N ALA A 277 -10.45 15.57 1.57
CA ALA A 277 -9.44 14.54 1.75
C ALA A 277 -9.89 13.17 1.21
N VAL A 278 -11.17 12.82 1.38
CA VAL A 278 -11.75 11.58 0.81
C VAL A 278 -11.70 11.61 -0.73
N ILE A 279 -12.10 12.71 -1.36
CA ILE A 279 -12.08 12.85 -2.83
C ILE A 279 -10.65 12.74 -3.35
N GLU A 280 -9.69 13.41 -2.71
CA GLU A 280 -8.28 13.34 -3.08
C GLU A 280 -7.72 11.91 -2.94
N CYS A 281 -8.11 11.18 -1.88
CA CYS A 281 -7.77 9.77 -1.71
C CYS A 281 -8.34 8.91 -2.85
N THR A 282 -9.59 9.14 -3.26
CA THR A 282 -10.21 8.43 -4.37
C THR A 282 -9.50 8.71 -5.69
N GLN A 283 -9.14 9.96 -5.97
CA GLN A 283 -8.41 10.33 -7.19
C GLN A 283 -7.03 9.65 -7.27
N GLU A 284 -6.30 9.60 -6.16
CA GLU A 284 -5.02 8.87 -6.08
C GLU A 284 -5.20 7.38 -6.35
N LEU A 285 -6.28 6.79 -5.85
CA LEU A 285 -6.59 5.37 -6.07
C LEU A 285 -6.97 5.11 -7.55
N VAL A 286 -7.75 5.98 -8.19
CA VAL A 286 -8.04 5.88 -9.62
C VAL A 286 -6.75 5.96 -10.43
N SER A 287 -5.90 6.96 -10.14
CA SER A 287 -4.61 7.13 -10.80
C SER A 287 -3.69 5.92 -10.62
N LEU A 288 -3.73 5.27 -9.44
CA LEU A 288 -3.02 4.01 -9.22
C LEU A 288 -3.50 2.94 -10.20
N TYR A 289 -4.82 2.73 -10.34
CA TYR A 289 -5.35 1.68 -11.21
C TYR A 289 -5.03 1.93 -12.69
N GLU A 290 -4.98 3.18 -13.15
CA GLU A 290 -4.55 3.53 -14.50
C GLU A 290 -3.07 3.19 -14.76
N VAL A 291 -2.19 3.57 -13.84
CA VAL A 291 -0.75 3.24 -13.94
C VAL A 291 -0.52 1.74 -13.84
N TRP A 292 -1.36 1.03 -13.09
CA TRP A 292 -1.29 -0.41 -12.94
C TRP A 292 -1.50 -1.16 -14.27
N GLU A 293 -2.32 -0.64 -15.18
CA GLU A 293 -2.50 -1.24 -16.52
C GLU A 293 -1.19 -1.31 -17.33
N GLN A 294 -0.25 -0.39 -17.06
CA GLN A 294 1.03 -0.30 -17.76
C GLN A 294 2.16 -1.09 -17.06
N TYR A 295 1.87 -1.76 -15.95
CA TYR A 295 2.87 -2.43 -15.13
C TYR A 295 3.49 -3.66 -15.81
N SER A 296 4.82 -3.71 -15.83
CA SER A 296 5.60 -4.88 -16.28
C SER A 296 6.57 -5.33 -15.20
N GLU A 297 6.33 -6.53 -14.66
CA GLU A 297 7.16 -7.17 -13.62
C GLU A 297 8.60 -7.39 -14.11
N LYS A 298 8.76 -7.86 -15.35
CA LYS A 298 10.06 -8.12 -15.96
C LYS A 298 10.89 -6.84 -16.04
N HIS A 299 10.27 -5.75 -16.47
CA HIS A 299 10.93 -4.45 -16.59
C HIS A 299 11.42 -3.94 -15.23
N CYS A 300 10.57 -4.00 -14.19
CA CYS A 300 10.95 -3.56 -12.84
C CYS A 300 12.10 -4.40 -12.26
N LYS A 301 12.02 -5.74 -12.43
CA LYS A 301 13.06 -6.66 -11.95
C LYS A 301 14.40 -6.45 -12.64
N GLU A 302 14.40 -6.21 -13.95
CA GLU A 302 15.63 -5.95 -14.72
C GLU A 302 16.32 -4.64 -14.28
N LEU A 303 15.56 -3.57 -14.11
CA LEU A 303 16.10 -2.27 -13.68
C LEU A 303 16.66 -2.32 -12.25
N LEU A 304 15.91 -2.91 -11.31
CA LEU A 304 16.37 -3.08 -9.93
C LEU A 304 17.57 -4.03 -9.85
N GLY A 305 17.53 -5.15 -10.59
CA GLY A 305 18.63 -6.10 -10.64
C GLY A 305 19.92 -5.49 -11.19
N ARG A 306 19.82 -4.67 -12.24
CA ARG A 306 20.96 -3.92 -12.79
C ARG A 306 21.53 -2.93 -11.78
N MET A 307 20.67 -2.21 -11.07
CA MET A 307 21.09 -1.25 -10.04
C MET A 307 21.83 -1.95 -8.89
N VAL A 308 21.24 -3.02 -8.33
CA VAL A 308 21.82 -3.75 -7.19
C VAL A 308 23.16 -4.37 -7.56
N LYS A 309 23.26 -5.05 -8.72
CA LYS A 309 24.50 -5.67 -9.18
C LYS A 309 25.58 -4.66 -9.55
N SER A 310 25.23 -3.58 -10.23
CA SER A 310 26.20 -2.55 -10.65
C SER A 310 26.82 -1.80 -9.48
N LYS A 311 26.08 -1.65 -8.37
CA LYS A 311 26.58 -1.00 -7.15
C LYS A 311 27.10 -1.98 -6.09
N ASN A 312 27.15 -3.29 -6.39
CA ASN A 312 27.52 -4.37 -5.44
C ASN A 312 26.71 -4.32 -4.12
N LEU A 313 25.43 -3.96 -4.18
CA LEU A 313 24.54 -3.84 -3.01
C LEU A 313 24.02 -5.21 -2.50
N ASP A 314 24.32 -6.28 -3.23
CA ASP A 314 24.05 -7.68 -2.89
C ASP A 314 25.09 -8.28 -1.91
N LYS A 315 26.26 -7.64 -1.80
CA LYS A 315 27.39 -8.08 -0.98
C LYS A 315 27.42 -7.48 0.40
#